data_AF-A0A7K5CNS9-F1
#
_entry.id   AF-A0A7K5CNS9-F1
#
_cell.length_a   1.000
_cell.length_b   1.000
_cell.length_c   1.000
_cell.angle_alpha   90.00
_cell.angle_beta   90.00
_cell.angle_gamma   90.00
#
_symmetry.space_group_name_H-M   'P 1'
#
loop_
_entity.id
_entity.type
_entity.pdbx_description
1 polymer ?
#
loop_
_entity_poly.entity_id
_entity_poly.type
_entity_poly.pdbx_seq_one_letter_code
_entity_poly.pdbx_strand_id
1 'polypeptide(L)'
;PLNPRQRGLIRTAGCSENLILLQTVIQPAKREHRLLGVGFMDIAQAFDTVSHQHILHGLQQREVDSHVISLVSNTDENMYHHNK
;
A
#
# COMPACT_ATOMS: atom_id res chain seq x y z
N PRO A 1 -1.88 12.24 5.90
CA PRO A 1 -2.71 12.11 4.68
C PRO A 1 -2.12 11.04 3.74
N LEU A 2 -2.95 10.28 3.01
CA LEU A 2 -2.44 9.33 2.01
C LEU A 2 -1.83 10.07 0.82
N ASN A 3 -0.83 9.46 0.17
CA ASN A 3 -0.25 10.02 -1.05
C ASN A 3 -1.36 10.12 -2.13
N PRO A 4 -1.52 11.26 -2.83
CA PRO A 4 -2.50 11.42 -3.89
C PRO A 4 -2.35 10.44 -5.06
N ARG A 5 -1.21 9.75 -5.19
CA ARG A 5 -0.95 8.69 -6.18
C ARG A 5 -1.17 7.28 -5.65
N GLN A 6 -1.55 7.10 -4.37
CA GLN A 6 -1.98 5.79 -3.86
C GLN A 6 -3.23 5.36 -4.63
N ARG A 7 -3.18 4.18 -5.23
CA ARG A 7 -4.29 3.61 -6.00
C ARG A 7 -4.69 2.21 -5.54
N GLY A 8 -3.85 1.56 -4.73
CA GLY A 8 -4.18 0.30 -4.07
C GLY A 8 -5.03 0.52 -2.81
N LEU A 9 -5.95 -0.41 -2.55
CA LEU A 9 -6.76 -0.48 -1.32
C LEU A 9 -7.58 0.78 -1.01
N ILE A 10 -7.97 1.53 -2.04
CA ILE A 10 -8.90 2.67 -1.93
C ILE A 10 -10.05 2.51 -2.94
N ARG A 11 -11.16 3.21 -2.72
CA ARG A 11 -12.34 3.18 -3.59
C ARG A 11 -12.08 3.97 -4.89
N THR A 12 -11.29 3.40 -5.80
CA THR A 12 -11.03 3.95 -7.13
C THR A 12 -10.74 2.83 -8.14
N ALA A 13 -10.79 3.15 -9.43
CA ALA A 13 -10.38 2.27 -10.53
C ALA A 13 -8.84 2.21 -10.65
N GLY A 14 -8.17 1.85 -9.57
CA GLY A 14 -6.74 2.12 -9.37
C GLY A 14 -5.81 1.40 -10.34
N CYS A 15 -6.09 0.13 -10.66
CA CYS A 15 -5.25 -0.64 -11.59
C CYS A 15 -5.33 -0.08 -13.01
N SER A 16 -6.54 0.21 -13.51
CA SER A 16 -6.73 0.81 -14.83
C SER A 16 -6.09 2.19 -14.94
N GLU A 17 -6.20 3.03 -13.90
CA GLU A 17 -5.58 4.35 -13.91
C GLU A 17 -4.04 4.26 -13.97
N ASN A 18 -3.45 3.36 -13.18
CA ASN A 18 -1.99 3.13 -13.21
C ASN A 18 -1.52 2.64 -14.59
N LEU A 19 -2.27 1.74 -15.22
CA LEU A 19 -1.96 1.25 -16.57
C LEU A 19 -2.07 2.37 -17.62
N ILE A 20 -3.12 3.19 -17.56
CA ILE A 20 -3.28 4.35 -18.44
C ILE A 20 -2.13 5.34 -18.24
N LEU A 21 -1.75 5.62 -16.99
CA LEU A 21 -0.63 6.51 -16.69
C LEU A 21 0.69 5.97 -17.26
N LEU A 22 0.98 4.69 -17.03
CA LEU A 22 2.18 4.05 -17.57
C LEU A 22 2.19 4.10 -19.11
N GLN A 23 1.07 3.79 -19.75
CA GLN A 23 0.91 3.87 -21.20
C GLN A 23 1.14 5.29 -21.72
N THR A 24 0.63 6.30 -21.01
CA THR A 24 0.78 7.73 -21.37
C THR A 24 2.24 8.18 -21.34
N VAL A 25 3.08 7.57 -20.50
CA VAL A 25 4.52 7.86 -20.47
C VAL A 25 5.29 7.04 -21.51
N ILE A 26 4.92 5.78 -21.73
CA ILE A 26 5.59 4.89 -22.71
C ILE A 26 5.36 5.35 -24.15
N GLN A 27 4.14 5.77 -24.50
CA GLN A 27 3.79 6.07 -25.89
C GLN A 27 4.61 7.22 -26.51
N PRO A 28 4.77 8.39 -25.86
CA PRO A 28 5.62 9.46 -26.37
C PRO A 28 7.10 9.04 -26.47
N ALA A 29 7.61 8.31 -25.46
CA ALA A 29 9.00 7.85 -25.46
C ALA A 29 9.29 6.92 -26.67
N LYS A 30 8.34 6.04 -27.00
CA LYS A 30 8.40 5.20 -28.20
C LYS A 30 8.39 6.03 -29.50
N ARG A 31 7.46 6.99 -29.61
CA ARG A 31 7.30 7.83 -30.80
C ARG A 31 8.53 8.71 -31.06
N GLU A 32 9.14 9.21 -30.00
CA GLU A 32 10.27 10.15 -30.07
C GLU A 32 11.64 9.46 -30.02
N HIS A 33 11.67 8.12 -30.01
CA HIS A 33 12.90 7.32 -29.85
C HIS A 33 13.74 7.73 -28.63
N ARG A 34 13.06 8.10 -27.53
CA ARG A 34 13.71 8.49 -26.28
C ARG A 34 13.88 7.31 -25.34
N LEU A 35 15.00 7.27 -24.62
CA LEU A 35 15.23 6.29 -23.58
C LEU A 35 14.25 6.54 -22.41
N LEU A 36 13.53 5.49 -22.00
CA LEU A 36 12.66 5.49 -20.82
C LEU A 36 13.00 4.27 -19.96
N GLY A 37 13.42 4.52 -18.72
CA GLY A 37 13.58 3.48 -17.71
C GLY A 37 12.32 3.32 -16.86
N VAL A 38 11.88 2.08 -16.65
CA VAL A 38 10.76 1.76 -15.74
C VAL A 38 11.28 0.75 -14.70
N GLY A 39 11.19 1.12 -13.43
CA GLY A 39 11.52 0.24 -12.31
C GLY A 39 10.26 -0.35 -11.69
N PHE A 40 10.24 -1.67 -11.51
CA PHE A 40 9.21 -2.37 -10.75
C PHE A 40 9.79 -2.78 -9.40
N MET A 41 9.08 -2.48 -8.32
CA MET A 41 9.46 -2.84 -6.96
C MET A 41 8.32 -3.64 -6.35
N ASP A 42 8.67 -4.77 -5.75
CA ASP A 42 7.74 -5.62 -5.00
C ASP A 42 8.31 -5.87 -3.61
N ILE A 43 7.42 -5.92 -2.62
CA ILE A 43 7.79 -6.16 -1.22
C ILE A 43 7.32 -7.57 -0.88
N ALA A 44 8.28 -8.49 -0.72
CA ALA A 44 7.97 -9.86 -0.36
C ALA A 44 7.23 -9.91 0.98
N GLN A 45 6.12 -10.68 1.02
CA GLN A 45 5.31 -10.86 2.22
C GLN A 45 4.86 -9.55 2.88
N ALA A 46 4.50 -8.54 2.08
CA ALA A 46 4.18 -7.19 2.54
C ALA A 46 3.11 -7.07 3.62
N PHE A 47 2.30 -8.10 3.88
CA PHE A 47 1.36 -8.14 5.01
C PHE A 47 1.93 -8.88 6.23
N ASP A 48 2.71 -9.94 6.03
CA ASP A 48 3.29 -10.73 7.11
C ASP A 48 4.50 -10.02 7.76
N THR A 49 5.22 -9.20 6.99
CA THR A 49 6.46 -8.54 7.46
C THR A 49 6.22 -7.21 8.18
N VAL A 50 4.96 -6.75 8.25
CA VAL A 50 4.64 -5.50 8.94
C VAL A 50 4.59 -5.77 10.45
N SER A 51 5.47 -5.13 11.21
CA SER A 51 5.44 -5.26 12.66
C SER A 51 4.17 -4.65 13.25
N HIS A 52 3.60 -5.25 14.29
CA HIS A 52 2.45 -4.68 15.02
C HIS A 52 2.67 -3.24 15.48
N GLN A 53 3.87 -2.91 15.94
CA GLN A 53 4.20 -1.55 16.39
C GLN A 53 3.94 -0.51 15.28
N HIS A 54 4.29 -0.82 14.03
CA HIS A 54 4.01 0.05 12.88
C HIS A 54 2.50 0.20 12.61
N ILE A 55 1.72 -0.87 12.77
CA ILE A 55 0.26 -0.82 12.61
C ILE A 55 -0.35 0.07 13.68
N LEU A 56 -0.01 -0.14 14.95
CA LEU A 56 -0.51 0.64 16.08
C LEU A 56 -0.15 2.12 15.96
N HIS A 57 1.11 2.42 15.63
CA HIS A 57 1.57 3.78 15.41
C HIS A 57 0.79 4.46 14.27
N GLY A 58 0.54 3.74 13.18
CA GLY A 58 -0.26 4.23 12.06
C GLY A 58 -1.72 4.53 12.43
N LEU A 59 -2.33 3.71 13.29
CA LEU A 59 -3.69 3.94 13.79
C LEU A 59 -3.74 5.15 14.73
N GLN A 60 -2.78 5.27 15.65
CA GLN A 60 -2.67 6.41 16.56
C GLN A 60 -2.46 7.73 15.81
N GLN A 61 -1.59 7.74 14.79
CA GLN A 61 -1.38 8.91 13.93
C GLN A 61 -2.61 9.34 13.14
N ARG A 62 -3.58 8.44 12.95
CA ARG A 62 -4.87 8.74 12.32
C ARG A 62 -5.96 9.07 13.33
N GLU A 63 -5.61 9.20 14.62
CA GLU A 63 -6.53 9.53 15.70
C GLU A 63 -7.72 8.55 15.76
N VAL A 64 -7.44 7.27 15.44
CA VAL A 64 -8.43 6.20 15.56
C VAL A 64 -8.77 6.03 17.05
N ASP A 65 -10.05 5.81 17.33
CA ASP A 65 -10.52 5.63 18.70
C ASP A 65 -9.78 4.51 19.43
N SER A 66 -9.45 4.76 20.70
CA SER A 66 -8.66 3.85 21.54
C SER A 66 -9.30 2.45 21.69
N HIS A 67 -10.63 2.36 21.68
CA HIS A 67 -11.33 1.07 21.74
C HIS A 67 -11.15 0.29 20.44
N VAL A 68 -11.20 0.96 19.29
CA VAL A 68 -10.93 0.33 17.99
C VAL A 68 -9.47 -0.14 17.90
N ILE A 69 -8.51 0.67 18.37
CA ILE A 69 -7.10 0.26 18.42
C ILE A 69 -6.93 -0.98 19.30
N SER A 70 -7.59 -1.04 20.46
CA SER A 70 -7.58 -2.20 21.34
C SER A 70 -8.13 -3.45 20.65
N LEU A 71 -9.26 -3.34 19.93
CA LEU A 71 -9.84 -4.46 19.18
C LEU A 71 -8.89 -5.01 18.11
N VAL A 72 -8.24 -4.14 17.34
CA VAL A 72 -7.27 -4.56 16.32
C VAL A 72 -6.07 -5.25 16.98
N SER A 73 -5.53 -4.67 18.06
CA SER A 73 -4.39 -5.24 18.80
C SER A 73 -4.68 -6.65 19.31
N ASN A 74 -5.86 -6.85 19.92
CA ASN A 74 -6.25 -8.15 20.46
C ASN A 74 -6.47 -9.20 19.36
N THR A 75 -6.95 -8.77 18.19
CA THR A 75 -7.15 -9.67 17.04
C THR A 75 -5.80 -10.14 16.50
N ASP A 76 -4.86 -9.22 16.40
CA ASP A 76 -3.48 -9.47 15.99
C ASP A 76 -2.78 -10.45 16.94
N GLU A 77 -2.86 -10.24 18.26
CA GLU A 77 -2.26 -11.15 19.26
C GLU A 77 -2.82 -12.58 19.17
N ASN A 78 -4.13 -12.73 19.00
CA ASN A 78 -4.77 -14.03 18.85
C ASN A 78 -4.30 -14.78 17.57
N MET A 79 -4.06 -14.06 16.48
CA MET A 79 -3.53 -14.64 15.24
C MET A 79 -2.07 -15.09 15.37
N TYR A 80 -1.25 -14.38 16.15
CA TYR A 80 0.13 -14.77 16.42
C TYR A 80 0.24 -16.01 17.31
N HIS A 81 -0.67 -16.15 18.28
CA HIS A 81 -0.71 -17.33 19.15
C HIS A 81 -1.25 -18.59 18.46
N HIS A 82 -2.06 -18.47 17.39
CA HIS A 82 -2.57 -19.63 16.65
C HIS A 82 -1.57 -20.21 15.64
N ASN A 83 -0.60 -19.43 15.18
CA ASN A 83 0.36 -19.81 14.15
C ASN A 83 1.73 -20.29 14.69
N LYS A 84 1.80 -20.62 15.98
CA LYS A 84 3.00 -21.13 16.66
C LYS A 84 2.71 -22.50 17.28
#